data_AF-A0A9X2ZLE5-F1
#
_entry.id   AF-A0A9X2ZLE5-F1
#
_cell.length_a   1.000
_cell.length_b   1.000
_cell.length_c   1.000
_cell.angle_alpha   90.00
_cell.angle_beta   90.00
_cell.angle_gamma   90.00
#
_symmetry.space_group_name_H-M   'P 1'
#
loop_
_entity.id
_entity.type
_entity.pdbx_description
1 polymer ?
#
loop_
_entity_poly.entity_id
_entity_poly.type
_entity_poly.pdbx_seq_one_letter_code
_entity_poly.pdbx_strand_id
1 'polypeptide(L)'
;MKKVIYFLTVGLLLGLSSCSNEDDALIDGSANAVTNSANASTKRILADPAIGTTTTLNLTNALLASGTTTTGGKYWENTYVSNTKLSVDIFTFSHTATSAGYNYWDGFIVSNVNDIKDYGSGAAPGGSDGWVPHQWGTMAGSGFNTSSPIAPGTPGTTGDPYIVAYWSSYLDPKNPQGTTFTETGFSNWIKIGNTGLYEVKGLKINMHPWPYYGCLNGDGFAKKFVSGDHFELLIYGVDENGVISAPITHTLANHTGSSLVMPTGWIDVTAIKLANLGEVKYLIFQMASTDSDPTYGINTAAYFCLDKLSVKRID
;
A
#
# COMPACT_ATOMS: atom_id res chain seq x y z
N MET A 1 22.47 0.61 40.27
CA MET A 1 21.83 1.81 39.69
C MET A 1 22.84 2.47 38.76
N LYS A 2 22.68 2.31 37.45
CA LYS A 2 23.44 3.02 36.41
C LYS A 2 22.41 3.58 35.44
N LYS A 3 22.31 4.91 35.39
CA LYS A 3 21.48 5.64 34.42
C LYS A 3 22.28 5.73 33.12
N VAL A 4 21.73 5.19 32.03
CA VAL A 4 22.25 5.41 30.68
C VAL A 4 21.38 6.49 30.05
N ILE A 5 22.03 7.57 29.66
CA ILE A 5 21.46 8.75 29.01
C ILE A 5 21.43 8.46 27.51
N TYR A 6 20.24 8.44 26.90
CA TYR A 6 20.11 8.40 25.44
C TYR A 6 20.33 9.81 24.88
N PHE A 7 21.32 9.94 23.99
CA PHE A 7 21.55 11.14 23.20
C PHE A 7 20.52 11.19 22.07
N LEU A 8 19.64 12.19 22.13
CA LEU A 8 18.75 12.61 21.05
C LEU A 8 19.47 13.74 20.29
N THR A 9 19.94 13.48 19.07
CA THR A 9 20.47 14.55 18.21
C THR A 9 19.37 15.08 17.30
N VAL A 10 18.89 16.26 17.64
CA VAL A 10 18.02 17.11 16.84
C VAL A 10 18.88 18.01 15.94
N GLY A 11 18.64 17.93 14.63
CA GLY A 11 18.66 19.05 13.68
C GLY A 11 20.02 19.55 13.14
N LEU A 12 20.13 19.61 11.81
CA LEU A 12 20.64 20.81 11.15
C LEU A 12 20.09 20.94 9.72
N LEU A 13 19.17 21.89 9.51
CA LEU A 13 18.96 22.53 8.22
C LEU A 13 20.16 23.46 7.95
N LEU A 14 20.82 23.29 6.82
CA LEU A 14 21.63 24.33 6.20
C LEU A 14 21.34 24.35 4.70
N GLY A 15 20.65 25.39 4.26
CA GLY A 15 20.63 25.78 2.85
C GLY A 15 21.84 26.66 2.55
N LEU A 16 22.49 26.39 1.41
CA LEU A 16 23.30 27.36 0.68
C LEU A 16 23.11 27.11 -0.82
N SER A 17 22.66 28.14 -1.52
CA SER A 17 22.70 28.27 -2.98
C SER A 17 24.11 28.67 -3.43
N SER A 18 24.58 28.16 -4.57
CA SER A 18 25.44 28.91 -5.51
C SER A 18 25.56 28.17 -6.86
N CYS A 19 25.75 28.95 -7.92
CA CYS A 19 25.49 28.66 -9.32
C CYS A 19 26.65 28.02 -10.12
N SER A 20 26.23 27.32 -11.19
CA SER A 20 26.73 27.30 -12.60
C SER A 20 28.13 26.82 -13.01
N ASN A 21 28.08 25.78 -13.87
CA ASN A 21 28.66 25.62 -15.22
C ASN A 21 30.02 24.92 -15.47
N GLU A 22 29.88 23.87 -16.30
CA GLU A 22 30.63 23.46 -17.50
C GLU A 22 31.79 22.44 -17.45
N ASP A 23 31.59 21.44 -18.32
CA ASP A 23 32.38 20.35 -18.90
C ASP A 23 33.92 20.47 -18.95
N ASP A 24 34.61 19.33 -18.76
CA ASP A 24 35.29 18.67 -19.89
C ASP A 24 35.70 17.21 -19.57
N ALA A 25 35.62 16.38 -20.61
CA ALA A 25 35.83 14.93 -20.61
C ALA A 25 37.31 14.52 -20.63
N LEU A 26 37.64 13.29 -20.20
CA LEU A 26 38.61 12.40 -20.87
C LEU A 26 38.45 10.91 -20.43
N ILE A 27 38.79 10.02 -21.36
CA ILE A 27 38.36 8.62 -21.58
C ILE A 27 39.37 7.59 -21.03
N ASP A 28 38.91 6.42 -20.56
CA ASP A 28 39.29 5.05 -21.03
C ASP A 28 39.09 3.96 -19.95
N GLY A 29 38.59 2.77 -20.35
CA GLY A 29 38.69 1.55 -19.54
C GLY A 29 37.52 0.57 -19.57
N SER A 30 37.43 -0.25 -20.64
CA SER A 30 36.74 -1.56 -20.71
C SER A 30 35.20 -1.60 -20.65
N ALA A 31 34.59 -1.60 -21.84
CA ALA A 31 33.20 -1.93 -22.06
C ALA A 31 32.97 -3.45 -22.01
N ASN A 32 32.38 -3.94 -20.91
CA ASN A 32 31.57 -5.16 -20.96
C ASN A 32 30.13 -4.73 -21.25
N ALA A 33 29.70 -4.96 -22.49
CA ALA A 33 28.36 -4.68 -22.96
C ALA A 33 27.34 -5.58 -22.24
N VAL A 34 26.85 -5.14 -21.09
CA VAL A 34 25.54 -5.56 -20.60
C VAL A 34 24.54 -4.83 -21.47
N THR A 35 23.88 -5.57 -22.36
CA THR A 35 22.77 -5.08 -23.16
C THR A 35 21.68 -4.61 -22.20
N ASN A 36 21.64 -3.31 -21.94
CA ASN A 36 20.48 -2.67 -21.33
C ASN A 36 19.32 -2.84 -22.32
N SER A 37 18.50 -3.87 -22.11
CA SER A 37 17.11 -3.83 -22.53
C SER A 37 16.42 -2.80 -21.64
N ALA A 38 16.72 -1.52 -21.86
CA ALA A 38 15.79 -0.46 -21.53
C ALA A 38 14.56 -0.77 -22.37
N ASN A 39 13.59 -1.44 -21.74
CA ASN A 39 12.22 -1.40 -22.21
C ASN A 39 11.86 0.09 -22.20
N ALA A 40 12.05 0.73 -23.35
CA ALA A 40 11.30 1.92 -23.70
C ALA A 40 9.84 1.50 -23.57
N SER A 41 9.28 1.71 -22.38
CA SER A 41 7.86 1.63 -22.13
C SER A 41 7.27 2.71 -23.01
N THR A 42 6.88 2.31 -24.22
CA THR A 42 5.84 3.02 -24.94
C THR A 42 4.71 3.12 -23.93
N LYS A 43 4.52 4.33 -23.38
CA LYS A 43 3.49 4.67 -22.41
C LYS A 43 2.18 4.37 -23.12
N ARG A 44 1.73 3.12 -23.04
CA ARG A 44 0.53 2.64 -23.70
C ARG A 44 -0.57 3.44 -23.03
N ILE A 45 -1.13 4.40 -23.76
CA ILE A 45 -2.22 5.22 -23.26
C ILE A 45 -3.32 4.22 -22.91
N LEU A 46 -3.63 4.10 -21.62
CA LEU A 46 -4.74 3.28 -21.16
C LEU A 46 -6.01 3.89 -21.76
N ALA A 47 -6.65 3.17 -22.67
CA ALA A 47 -7.92 3.63 -23.24
C ALA A 47 -9.03 3.34 -22.24
N ASP A 48 -9.90 4.32 -22.01
CA ASP A 48 -11.11 4.11 -21.23
C ASP A 48 -12.03 3.09 -21.96
N PRO A 49 -12.67 2.15 -21.24
CA PRO A 49 -13.62 1.19 -21.82
C PRO A 49 -14.88 1.92 -22.32
N ALA A 50 -15.84 1.29 -23.02
CA ALA A 50 -17.05 2.01 -23.42
C ALA A 50 -17.90 2.48 -22.21
N ILE A 51 -18.62 3.61 -22.34
CA ILE A 51 -19.57 4.08 -21.31
C ILE A 51 -20.54 2.95 -20.93
N GLY A 52 -20.80 2.78 -19.64
CA GLY A 52 -21.63 1.72 -19.08
C GLY A 52 -20.90 0.40 -18.82
N THR A 53 -19.67 0.24 -19.34
CA THR A 53 -18.85 -0.96 -19.11
C THR A 53 -18.40 -1.01 -17.64
N THR A 54 -18.54 -2.19 -17.04
CA THR A 54 -17.95 -2.48 -15.72
C THR A 54 -16.63 -3.22 -15.91
N THR A 55 -15.57 -2.67 -15.34
CA THR A 55 -14.24 -3.27 -15.33
C THR A 55 -13.91 -3.68 -13.91
N THR A 56 -13.46 -4.92 -13.73
CA THR A 56 -12.99 -5.43 -12.45
C THR A 56 -11.52 -5.76 -12.55
N LEU A 57 -10.73 -5.29 -11.59
CA LEU A 57 -9.30 -5.53 -11.47
C LEU A 57 -8.99 -7.02 -11.61
N ASN A 58 -8.19 -7.36 -12.62
CA ASN A 58 -7.81 -8.72 -12.92
C ASN A 58 -6.31 -8.93 -12.71
N LEU A 59 -5.94 -9.34 -11.50
CA LEU A 59 -4.57 -9.69 -11.17
C LEU A 59 -4.28 -11.13 -11.62
N THR A 60 -3.20 -11.31 -12.37
CA THR A 60 -2.79 -12.62 -12.88
C THR A 60 -1.34 -12.91 -12.50
N ASN A 61 -0.97 -14.20 -12.46
CA ASN A 61 0.40 -14.62 -12.14
C ASN A 61 1.46 -14.07 -13.10
N ALA A 62 1.07 -13.59 -14.29
CA ALA A 62 1.99 -12.92 -15.22
C ALA A 62 2.60 -11.65 -14.62
N LEU A 63 1.89 -10.95 -13.74
CA LEU A 63 2.40 -9.77 -13.03
C LEU A 63 3.56 -10.08 -12.08
N LEU A 64 3.73 -11.36 -11.72
CA LEU A 64 4.76 -11.85 -10.81
C LEU A 64 5.75 -12.81 -11.49
N ALA A 65 5.75 -12.86 -12.83
CA ALA A 65 6.70 -13.70 -13.58
C ALA A 65 8.16 -13.34 -13.22
N SER A 66 8.47 -12.05 -13.25
CA SER A 66 9.77 -11.47 -12.83
C SER A 66 9.82 -11.04 -11.36
N GLY A 67 8.77 -11.32 -10.58
CA GLY A 67 8.69 -10.92 -9.18
C GLY A 67 9.81 -11.51 -8.32
N THR A 68 10.18 -10.80 -7.25
CA THR A 68 11.22 -11.23 -6.32
C THR A 68 10.66 -12.32 -5.41
N THR A 69 11.35 -13.47 -5.39
CA THR A 69 10.98 -14.60 -4.53
C THR A 69 11.30 -14.31 -3.07
N THR A 70 10.36 -14.66 -2.20
CA THR A 70 10.52 -14.66 -0.74
C THR A 70 9.79 -15.87 -0.14
N THR A 71 9.82 -16.01 1.18
CA THR A 71 9.05 -17.03 1.89
C THR A 71 7.57 -16.91 1.55
N GLY A 72 6.97 -17.99 1.03
CA GLY A 72 5.54 -18.02 0.73
C GLY A 72 5.12 -17.38 -0.60
N GLY A 73 6.05 -16.90 -1.45
CA GLY A 73 5.70 -16.48 -2.81
C GLY A 73 6.60 -15.42 -3.41
N LYS A 74 6.01 -14.53 -4.21
CA LYS A 74 6.69 -13.45 -4.90
C LYS A 74 5.97 -12.13 -4.67
N TYR A 75 6.75 -11.07 -4.58
CA TYR A 75 6.26 -9.69 -4.63
C TYR A 75 6.78 -8.99 -5.89
N TRP A 76 6.17 -7.85 -6.21
CA TRP A 76 6.43 -7.12 -7.45
C TRP A 76 7.91 -6.74 -7.62
N GLU A 77 8.47 -6.99 -8.80
CA GLU A 77 9.90 -6.74 -9.10
C GLU A 77 10.32 -5.28 -8.88
N ASN A 78 9.37 -4.35 -9.07
CA ASN A 78 9.64 -2.91 -8.99
C ASN A 78 9.37 -2.31 -7.61
N THR A 79 9.12 -3.13 -6.57
CA THR A 79 8.80 -2.66 -5.21
C THR A 79 9.83 -1.66 -4.67
N TYR A 80 11.12 -1.80 -5.02
CA TYR A 80 12.18 -0.88 -4.56
C TYR A 80 12.77 -0.01 -5.68
N VAL A 81 12.04 0.12 -6.80
CA VAL A 81 12.45 0.87 -7.98
C VAL A 81 11.72 2.20 -8.02
N SER A 82 12.48 3.29 -7.93
CA SER A 82 11.93 4.65 -7.95
C SER A 82 11.25 4.99 -9.28
N ASN A 83 10.34 5.97 -9.26
CA ASN A 83 9.63 6.47 -10.44
C ASN A 83 8.83 5.40 -11.22
N THR A 84 8.41 4.34 -10.55
CA THR A 84 7.55 3.29 -11.12
C THR A 84 6.14 3.41 -10.57
N LYS A 85 5.14 3.02 -11.36
CA LYS A 85 3.74 2.87 -10.96
C LYS A 85 3.27 1.49 -11.40
N LEU A 86 2.47 0.82 -10.60
CA LEU A 86 1.81 -0.42 -11.02
C LEU A 86 0.61 -0.05 -11.90
N SER A 87 0.51 -0.64 -13.09
CA SER A 87 -0.66 -0.47 -13.96
C SER A 87 -1.21 -1.84 -14.34
N VAL A 88 -2.50 -2.05 -14.09
CA VAL A 88 -3.21 -3.29 -14.39
C VAL A 88 -4.58 -2.91 -14.94
N ASP A 89 -4.93 -3.46 -16.11
CA ASP A 89 -6.15 -3.10 -16.84
C ASP A 89 -6.26 -1.57 -17.03
N ILE A 90 -7.28 -0.93 -16.46
CA ILE A 90 -7.51 0.51 -16.51
C ILE A 90 -7.02 1.22 -15.23
N PHE A 91 -6.44 0.50 -14.28
CA PHE A 91 -6.07 1.03 -12.97
C PHE A 91 -4.57 1.32 -12.95
N THR A 92 -4.22 2.55 -12.56
CA THR A 92 -2.84 2.91 -12.22
C THR A 92 -2.76 3.17 -10.72
N PHE A 93 -1.92 2.42 -10.04
CA PHE A 93 -1.72 2.53 -8.61
C PHE A 93 -0.48 3.38 -8.33
N SER A 94 -0.58 4.25 -7.32
CA SER A 94 0.55 5.02 -6.82
C SER A 94 1.64 4.10 -6.29
N HIS A 95 2.89 4.51 -6.45
CA HIS A 95 4.03 3.83 -5.88
C HIS A 95 5.21 4.80 -5.82
N THR A 96 5.89 4.84 -4.68
CA THR A 96 7.16 5.52 -4.49
C THR A 96 8.14 4.53 -3.89
N ALA A 97 9.41 4.60 -4.26
CA ALA A 97 10.43 3.76 -3.64
C ALA A 97 11.82 4.38 -3.69
N THR A 98 12.67 3.93 -2.77
CA THR A 98 14.11 4.16 -2.78
C THR A 98 14.84 2.90 -2.33
N SER A 99 16.02 2.69 -2.91
CA SER A 99 17.00 1.68 -2.51
C SER A 99 18.37 2.33 -2.24
N ALA A 100 18.41 3.67 -2.18
CA ALA A 100 19.61 4.44 -1.85
C ALA A 100 19.76 4.52 -0.32
N GLY A 101 20.67 3.72 0.24
CA GLY A 101 20.98 3.67 1.67
C GLY A 101 20.09 2.72 2.49
N TYR A 102 18.80 2.63 2.16
CA TYR A 102 17.86 1.65 2.72
C TYR A 102 16.75 1.36 1.72
N ASN A 103 16.12 0.19 1.88
CA ASN A 103 14.96 -0.22 1.08
C ASN A 103 13.69 0.36 1.70
N TYR A 104 13.00 1.20 0.94
CA TYR A 104 11.73 1.79 1.33
C TYR A 104 10.81 1.88 0.12
N TRP A 105 9.52 1.71 0.36
CA TRP A 105 8.47 1.91 -0.61
C TRP A 105 7.23 2.45 0.10
N ASP A 106 6.32 3.06 -0.65
CA ASP A 106 4.94 3.34 -0.26
C ASP A 106 4.01 3.33 -1.48
N GLY A 107 2.71 3.37 -1.24
CA GLY A 107 1.69 3.15 -2.26
C GLY A 107 1.33 1.68 -2.38
N PHE A 108 1.29 1.16 -3.60
CA PHE A 108 0.77 -0.17 -3.89
C PHE A 108 1.75 -1.03 -4.65
N ILE A 109 1.75 -2.32 -4.32
CA ILE A 109 2.43 -3.36 -5.08
C ILE A 109 1.49 -4.56 -5.30
N VAL A 110 1.86 -5.44 -6.23
CA VAL A 110 1.23 -6.75 -6.38
C VAL A 110 2.07 -7.82 -5.65
N SER A 111 1.40 -8.77 -5.00
CA SER A 111 2.03 -9.86 -4.25
C SER A 111 1.18 -11.13 -4.35
N ASN A 112 1.80 -12.30 -4.18
CA ASN A 112 1.10 -13.56 -3.91
C ASN A 112 1.70 -14.31 -2.70
N VAL A 113 2.32 -13.56 -1.78
CA VAL A 113 3.05 -14.09 -0.62
C VAL A 113 2.10 -14.63 0.46
N ASN A 114 2.08 -15.95 0.64
CA ASN A 114 1.33 -16.65 1.68
C ASN A 114 2.06 -16.70 3.04
N ASP A 115 2.84 -15.68 3.38
CA ASP A 115 3.48 -15.57 4.69
C ASP A 115 2.63 -14.68 5.62
N ILE A 116 2.09 -15.29 6.67
CA ILE A 116 1.28 -14.61 7.70
C ILE A 116 1.86 -14.85 9.10
N LYS A 117 3.13 -15.23 9.19
CA LYS A 117 3.78 -15.44 10.49
C LYS A 117 3.89 -14.12 11.25
N ASP A 118 3.78 -14.19 12.58
CA ASP A 118 4.11 -13.05 13.44
C ASP A 118 5.63 -12.85 13.48
N TYR A 119 6.08 -11.70 13.00
CA TYR A 119 7.48 -11.27 13.04
C TYR A 119 7.76 -10.18 14.08
N GLY A 120 6.79 -9.85 14.95
CA GLY A 120 6.93 -8.86 16.02
C GLY A 120 7.82 -9.29 17.19
N SER A 121 8.42 -10.49 17.16
CA SER A 121 9.16 -11.07 18.29
C SER A 121 10.68 -11.11 18.09
N GLY A 122 11.39 -10.22 18.78
CA GLY A 122 12.83 -10.31 19.02
C GLY A 122 13.14 -10.05 20.50
N ALA A 123 13.01 -11.08 21.35
CA ALA A 123 13.54 -11.25 22.72
C ALA A 123 13.37 -10.14 23.80
N ALA A 124 12.78 -8.99 23.49
CA ALA A 124 12.33 -7.96 24.41
C ALA A 124 10.96 -7.48 23.95
N PRO A 125 10.13 -6.86 24.81
CA PRO A 125 8.85 -6.31 24.38
C PRO A 125 9.12 -5.23 23.32
N GLY A 126 8.88 -5.56 22.03
CA GLY A 126 8.64 -4.56 21.00
C GLY A 126 9.70 -4.34 19.92
N GLY A 127 9.87 -5.28 18.99
CA GLY A 127 10.65 -5.03 17.77
C GLY A 127 9.81 -5.17 16.50
N SER A 128 9.73 -4.10 15.71
CA SER A 128 9.15 -4.13 14.35
C SER A 128 10.15 -4.49 13.25
N ASP A 129 11.44 -4.61 13.60
CA ASP A 129 12.51 -4.89 12.64
C ASP A 129 12.29 -6.20 11.86
N GLY A 130 11.71 -7.19 12.53
CA GLY A 130 11.38 -8.47 11.91
C GLY A 130 10.32 -8.36 10.82
N TRP A 131 9.50 -7.31 10.81
CA TRP A 131 8.49 -7.13 9.78
C TRP A 131 9.05 -6.56 8.48
N VAL A 132 10.13 -5.78 8.52
CA VAL A 132 10.73 -5.12 7.34
C VAL A 132 11.08 -6.11 6.21
N PRO A 133 11.65 -7.29 6.47
CA PRO A 133 11.87 -8.30 5.43
C PRO A 133 10.64 -9.17 5.11
N HIS A 134 9.44 -8.88 5.64
CA HIS A 134 8.23 -9.72 5.53
C HIS A 134 6.93 -8.91 5.28
N GLN A 135 7.00 -7.80 4.53
CA GLN A 135 5.92 -6.80 4.40
C GLN A 135 4.88 -7.07 3.28
N TRP A 136 4.80 -8.30 2.75
CA TRP A 136 4.09 -8.55 1.48
C TRP A 136 2.93 -9.54 1.59
N GLY A 137 2.62 -9.99 2.80
CA GLY A 137 1.58 -10.98 3.09
C GLY A 137 0.17 -10.41 3.12
N THR A 138 -0.82 -11.29 3.20
CA THR A 138 -2.23 -10.96 3.49
C THR A 138 -2.78 -12.00 4.45
N MET A 139 -3.64 -11.63 5.42
CA MET A 139 -4.17 -12.61 6.36
C MET A 139 -5.01 -13.71 5.69
N ALA A 140 -5.55 -13.48 4.47
CA ALA A 140 -6.19 -14.52 3.66
C ALA A 140 -5.22 -15.53 3.04
N GLY A 141 -3.91 -15.28 3.10
CA GLY A 141 -2.85 -16.08 2.47
C GLY A 141 -2.84 -16.08 0.93
N SER A 142 -3.85 -15.52 0.27
CA SER A 142 -4.00 -15.55 -1.20
C SER A 142 -5.05 -14.54 -1.69
N GLY A 143 -5.08 -14.31 -3.01
CA GLY A 143 -6.10 -13.52 -3.69
C GLY A 143 -7.52 -14.08 -3.52
N PHE A 144 -8.51 -13.22 -3.71
CA PHE A 144 -9.91 -13.59 -3.53
C PHE A 144 -10.35 -14.62 -4.58
N ASN A 145 -11.11 -15.63 -4.15
CA ASN A 145 -11.53 -16.78 -4.96
C ASN A 145 -10.37 -17.59 -5.55
N THR A 146 -9.23 -17.68 -4.84
CA THR A 146 -8.14 -18.57 -5.24
C THR A 146 -8.68 -19.99 -5.45
N SER A 147 -8.52 -20.50 -6.67
CA SER A 147 -9.14 -21.75 -7.12
C SER A 147 -8.57 -23.00 -6.44
N SER A 148 -7.31 -22.92 -5.99
CA SER A 148 -6.63 -23.99 -5.27
C SER A 148 -6.79 -23.80 -3.75
N PRO A 149 -6.94 -24.88 -2.97
CA PRO A 149 -6.96 -24.78 -1.52
C PRO A 149 -5.58 -24.36 -1.02
N ILE A 150 -5.40 -23.05 -0.81
CA ILE A 150 -4.20 -22.47 -0.19
C ILE A 150 -4.52 -22.26 1.28
N ALA A 151 -3.88 -23.04 2.15
CA ALA A 151 -3.96 -22.82 3.58
C ALA A 151 -3.14 -21.58 3.95
N PRO A 152 -3.74 -20.53 4.56
CA PRO A 152 -3.00 -19.35 4.98
C PRO A 152 -1.83 -19.71 5.90
N GLY A 153 -0.65 -19.12 5.64
CA GLY A 153 0.55 -19.36 6.45
C GLY A 153 1.21 -20.70 6.22
N THR A 154 1.10 -21.23 4.99
CA THR A 154 1.81 -22.45 4.57
C THR A 154 2.98 -22.07 3.67
N PRO A 155 4.21 -21.92 4.21
CA PRO A 155 5.39 -21.57 3.43
C PRO A 155 5.61 -22.55 2.27
N GLY A 156 5.90 -22.01 1.08
CA GLY A 156 6.12 -22.80 -0.15
C GLY A 156 4.85 -23.06 -0.97
N THR A 157 3.68 -22.58 -0.54
CA THR A 157 2.48 -22.49 -1.39
C THR A 157 2.28 -21.05 -1.85
N THR A 158 1.89 -20.85 -3.11
CA THR A 158 1.55 -19.53 -3.66
C THR A 158 0.10 -19.52 -4.12
N GLY A 159 -0.66 -18.53 -3.67
CA GLY A 159 -2.03 -18.32 -4.14
C GLY A 159 -2.12 -17.40 -5.34
N ASP A 160 -3.36 -17.01 -5.69
CA ASP A 160 -3.56 -16.00 -6.72
C ASP A 160 -3.10 -14.61 -6.22
N PRO A 161 -2.66 -13.71 -7.12
CA PRO A 161 -2.13 -12.42 -6.69
C PRO A 161 -3.19 -11.48 -6.13
N TYR A 162 -2.74 -10.57 -5.27
CA TYR A 162 -3.51 -9.50 -4.63
C TYR A 162 -2.67 -8.22 -4.54
N ILE A 163 -3.30 -7.10 -4.21
CA ILE A 163 -2.61 -5.84 -3.96
C ILE A 163 -2.25 -5.74 -2.47
N VAL A 164 -1.02 -5.31 -2.18
CA VAL A 164 -0.58 -4.84 -0.86
C VAL A 164 -0.40 -3.34 -0.94
N ALA A 165 -0.91 -2.64 0.06
CA ALA A 165 -0.82 -1.20 0.17
C ALA A 165 -0.09 -0.82 1.45
N TYR A 166 0.79 0.18 1.37
CA TYR A 166 1.42 0.82 2.52
C TYR A 166 1.22 2.32 2.45
N TRP A 167 0.52 2.86 3.44
CA TRP A 167 0.20 4.28 3.54
C TRP A 167 1.22 5.06 4.35
N SER A 168 1.79 6.10 3.74
CA SER A 168 2.73 7.03 4.39
C SER A 168 2.00 7.99 5.31
N SER A 169 1.49 7.46 6.43
CA SER A 169 0.65 8.15 7.40
C SER A 169 1.25 9.45 7.96
N TYR A 170 2.57 9.56 7.94
CA TYR A 170 3.30 10.75 8.40
C TYR A 170 3.39 11.87 7.35
N LEU A 171 3.41 11.53 6.05
CA LEU A 171 3.62 12.49 4.96
C LEU A 171 2.32 12.96 4.33
N ASP A 172 1.31 12.09 4.26
CA ASP A 172 0.03 12.41 3.66
C ASP A 172 -0.77 13.45 4.49
N PRO A 173 -1.57 14.31 3.83
CA PRO A 173 -2.46 15.25 4.52
C PRO A 173 -3.44 14.55 5.45
N LYS A 174 -3.60 15.09 6.67
CA LYS A 174 -4.63 14.66 7.63
C LYS A 174 -5.97 15.29 7.26
N ASN A 175 -7.05 14.51 7.30
CA ASN A 175 -8.43 14.95 7.03
C ASN A 175 -8.60 15.67 5.66
N PRO A 176 -8.28 15.02 4.53
CA PRO A 176 -8.17 15.68 3.23
C PRO A 176 -9.51 16.06 2.56
N GLN A 177 -10.65 15.69 3.14
CA GLN A 177 -11.98 15.96 2.59
C GLN A 177 -12.17 17.44 2.23
N GLY A 178 -12.73 17.70 1.05
CA GLY A 178 -13.03 19.04 0.55
C GLY A 178 -11.82 19.81 0.01
N THR A 179 -10.62 19.22 0.06
CA THR A 179 -9.40 19.82 -0.50
C THR A 179 -9.14 19.33 -1.92
N THR A 180 -8.20 19.98 -2.62
CA THR A 180 -7.79 19.61 -3.97
C THR A 180 -6.73 18.50 -3.93
N PHE A 181 -6.99 17.41 -4.64
CA PHE A 181 -6.08 16.29 -4.81
C PHE A 181 -4.89 16.62 -5.72
N THR A 182 -3.72 16.07 -5.39
CA THR A 182 -2.57 15.98 -6.29
C THR A 182 -1.89 14.62 -6.13
N GLU A 183 -1.44 14.01 -7.23
CA GLU A 183 -0.77 12.70 -7.17
C GLU A 183 0.51 12.69 -6.33
N THR A 184 1.18 13.84 -6.19
CA THR A 184 2.39 13.99 -5.36
C THR A 184 2.09 14.25 -3.89
N GLY A 185 0.85 14.64 -3.56
CA GLY A 185 0.45 14.94 -2.19
C GLY A 185 -0.01 13.72 -1.39
N PHE A 186 -0.20 12.57 -2.04
CA PHE A 186 -0.71 11.35 -1.41
C PHE A 186 0.10 10.15 -1.85
N SER A 187 0.50 9.32 -0.90
CA SER A 187 1.21 8.07 -1.16
C SER A 187 0.29 6.98 -1.71
N ASN A 188 -1.00 6.98 -1.34
CA ASN A 188 -1.96 5.91 -1.65
C ASN A 188 -3.15 6.43 -2.46
N TRP A 189 -3.01 6.41 -3.78
CA TRP A 189 -4.11 6.65 -4.70
C TRP A 189 -4.17 5.61 -5.83
N ILE A 190 -5.36 5.40 -6.36
CA ILE A 190 -5.60 4.60 -7.57
C ILE A 190 -6.26 5.52 -8.59
N LYS A 191 -5.60 5.75 -9.72
CA LYS A 191 -6.20 6.38 -10.89
C LYS A 191 -7.04 5.35 -11.64
N ILE A 192 -8.24 5.73 -12.04
CA ILE A 192 -9.14 4.89 -12.82
C ILE A 192 -9.24 5.45 -14.23
N GLY A 193 -8.91 4.62 -15.22
CA GLY A 193 -8.94 5.01 -16.61
C GLY A 193 -7.95 6.13 -16.93
N ASN A 194 -8.27 6.89 -17.98
CA ASN A 194 -7.45 8.01 -18.43
C ASN A 194 -8.20 9.34 -18.32
N THR A 195 -9.39 9.42 -18.91
CA THR A 195 -10.21 10.64 -19.01
C THR A 195 -11.60 10.51 -18.41
N GLY A 196 -12.17 9.31 -18.40
CA GLY A 196 -13.53 9.08 -17.92
C GLY A 196 -13.68 9.18 -16.40
N LEU A 197 -14.93 9.28 -15.99
CA LEU A 197 -15.47 9.17 -14.65
C LEU A 197 -16.07 7.79 -14.45
N TYR A 198 -16.06 7.39 -13.19
CA TYR A 198 -16.42 6.03 -12.80
C TYR A 198 -17.24 6.01 -11.51
N GLU A 199 -18.23 5.13 -11.47
CA GLU A 199 -18.87 4.71 -10.23
C GLU A 199 -18.14 3.49 -9.66
N VAL A 200 -17.80 3.52 -8.37
CA VAL A 200 -17.20 2.36 -7.70
C VAL A 200 -18.28 1.32 -7.38
N LYS A 201 -18.14 0.12 -7.94
CA LYS A 201 -19.10 -0.99 -7.77
C LYS A 201 -18.74 -1.95 -6.63
N GLY A 202 -17.49 -1.95 -6.21
CA GLY A 202 -17.06 -2.71 -5.05
C GLY A 202 -15.58 -3.02 -5.06
N LEU A 203 -15.10 -3.55 -3.95
CA LEU A 203 -13.75 -4.07 -3.80
C LEU A 203 -13.71 -5.07 -2.63
N LYS A 204 -12.66 -5.88 -2.60
CA LYS A 204 -12.32 -6.74 -1.48
C LYS A 204 -11.18 -6.11 -0.70
N ILE A 205 -11.30 -6.10 0.62
CA ILE A 205 -10.27 -5.61 1.54
C ILE A 205 -9.89 -6.73 2.51
N ASN A 206 -8.62 -6.77 2.91
CA ASN A 206 -8.17 -7.65 3.98
C ASN A 206 -7.12 -6.96 4.86
N MET A 207 -6.97 -7.48 6.08
CA MET A 207 -5.92 -7.13 7.01
C MET A 207 -4.56 -7.66 6.52
N HIS A 208 -3.55 -6.80 6.56
CA HIS A 208 -2.16 -7.22 6.41
C HIS A 208 -1.65 -7.87 7.71
N PRO A 209 -0.75 -8.88 7.67
CA PRO A 209 -0.28 -9.56 8.89
C PRO A 209 0.34 -8.62 9.94
N TRP A 210 1.09 -7.61 9.52
CA TRP A 210 1.74 -6.67 10.44
C TRP A 210 0.76 -5.92 11.35
N PRO A 211 -0.23 -5.14 10.86
CA PRO A 211 -1.22 -4.53 11.75
C PRO A 211 -2.08 -5.57 12.48
N TYR A 212 -2.33 -6.75 11.91
CA TYR A 212 -3.05 -7.82 12.61
C TYR A 212 -2.35 -8.20 13.93
N TYR A 213 -1.06 -8.53 13.87
CA TYR A 213 -0.30 -8.89 15.07
C TYR A 213 0.05 -7.68 15.94
N GLY A 214 0.22 -6.49 15.34
CA GLY A 214 0.35 -5.24 16.09
C GLY A 214 -0.86 -5.01 17.00
N CYS A 215 -2.08 -5.17 16.47
CA CYS A 215 -3.30 -5.10 17.27
C CYS A 215 -3.40 -6.24 18.31
N LEU A 216 -2.99 -7.47 17.94
CA LEU A 216 -3.14 -8.65 18.80
C LEU A 216 -2.15 -8.70 19.97
N ASN A 217 -0.89 -8.37 19.70
CA ASN A 217 0.27 -8.63 20.56
C ASN A 217 1.06 -7.36 20.89
N GLY A 218 0.94 -6.31 20.07
CA GLY A 218 1.90 -5.22 20.01
C GLY A 218 3.19 -5.63 19.29
N ASP A 219 3.91 -4.65 18.76
CA ASP A 219 5.16 -4.87 18.03
C ASP A 219 6.28 -3.89 18.44
N GLY A 220 6.05 -3.14 19.52
CA GLY A 220 6.99 -2.15 20.08
C GLY A 220 6.74 -0.73 19.66
N PHE A 221 6.20 -0.54 18.46
CA PHE A 221 5.62 0.73 18.06
C PHE A 221 4.13 0.70 18.37
N ALA A 222 3.43 -0.27 17.83
CA ALA A 222 2.04 -0.52 18.13
C ALA A 222 1.86 -1.15 19.52
N LYS A 223 0.88 -0.67 20.28
CA LYS A 223 0.41 -1.34 21.48
C LYS A 223 -0.61 -2.43 21.12
N LYS A 224 -0.64 -3.48 21.93
CA LYS A 224 -1.77 -4.42 21.92
C LYS A 224 -3.08 -3.67 22.16
N PHE A 225 -4.09 -3.97 21.35
CA PHE A 225 -5.42 -3.39 21.47
C PHE A 225 -6.13 -3.89 22.74
N VAL A 226 -6.84 -2.97 23.39
CA VAL A 226 -7.72 -3.19 24.53
C VAL A 226 -9.12 -2.67 24.20
N SER A 227 -10.09 -2.94 25.08
CA SER A 227 -11.47 -2.48 24.91
C SER A 227 -11.57 -1.00 24.48
N GLY A 228 -12.27 -0.75 23.38
CA GLY A 228 -12.45 0.57 22.79
C GLY A 228 -11.49 0.89 21.65
N ASP A 229 -10.39 0.14 21.51
CA ASP A 229 -9.47 0.32 20.40
C ASP A 229 -10.06 -0.16 19.07
N HIS A 230 -9.76 0.56 18.00
CA HIS A 230 -10.18 0.24 16.65
C HIS A 230 -9.14 0.69 15.61
N PHE A 231 -9.16 -0.01 14.48
CA PHE A 231 -8.34 0.28 13.30
C PHE A 231 -9.23 0.30 12.06
N GLU A 232 -9.08 1.32 11.24
CA GLU A 232 -10.02 1.64 10.16
C GLU A 232 -9.28 1.98 8.86
N LEU A 233 -9.87 1.57 7.74
CA LEU A 233 -9.54 2.01 6.41
C LEU A 233 -10.51 3.13 5.99
N LEU A 234 -9.97 4.23 5.51
CA LEU A 234 -10.70 5.39 5.01
C LEU A 234 -10.53 5.44 3.50
N ILE A 235 -11.64 5.34 2.76
CA ILE A 235 -11.66 5.37 1.29
C ILE A 235 -12.30 6.68 0.85
N TYR A 236 -11.58 7.48 0.07
CA TYR A 236 -12.07 8.73 -0.49
C TYR A 236 -12.18 8.63 -2.01
N GLY A 237 -13.16 9.35 -2.58
CA GLY A 237 -13.28 9.59 -4.00
C GLY A 237 -12.66 10.94 -4.36
N VAL A 238 -12.15 11.05 -5.58
CA VAL A 238 -11.73 12.32 -6.17
C VAL A 238 -12.54 12.53 -7.43
N ASP A 239 -13.28 13.63 -7.47
CA ASP A 239 -14.19 13.95 -8.56
C ASP A 239 -13.46 14.50 -9.81
N GLU A 240 -14.24 14.90 -10.82
CA GLU A 240 -13.71 15.45 -12.06
C GLU A 240 -12.87 16.73 -11.89
N ASN A 241 -13.16 17.50 -10.84
CA ASN A 241 -12.57 18.79 -10.48
C ASN A 241 -11.37 18.61 -9.54
N GLY A 242 -11.05 17.38 -9.16
CA GLY A 242 -9.99 17.07 -8.22
C GLY A 242 -10.37 17.30 -6.75
N VAL A 243 -11.65 17.43 -6.42
CA VAL A 243 -12.12 17.62 -5.03
C VAL A 243 -12.27 16.26 -4.34
N ILE A 244 -11.73 16.17 -3.13
CA ILE A 244 -11.75 14.95 -2.32
C ILE A 244 -13.08 14.84 -1.55
N SER A 245 -13.76 13.69 -1.65
CA SER A 245 -15.03 13.42 -0.97
C SER A 245 -14.88 13.29 0.56
N ALA A 246 -16.01 13.13 1.27
CA ALA A 246 -15.97 12.52 2.59
C ALA A 246 -15.53 11.05 2.49
N PRO A 247 -14.84 10.49 3.49
CA PRO A 247 -14.44 9.10 3.44
C PRO A 247 -15.62 8.16 3.71
N ILE A 248 -15.62 7.02 3.02
CA ILE A 248 -16.26 5.81 3.52
C ILE A 248 -15.29 5.12 4.48
N THR A 249 -15.76 4.86 5.69
CA THR A 249 -14.95 4.20 6.74
C THR A 249 -15.26 2.72 6.79
N HIS A 250 -14.22 1.90 6.88
CA HIS A 250 -14.32 0.47 7.03
C HIS A 250 -13.44 -0.04 8.17
N THR A 251 -14.04 -0.69 9.16
CA THR A 251 -13.31 -1.20 10.32
C THR A 251 -12.56 -2.48 10.00
N LEU A 252 -11.24 -2.47 10.22
CA LEU A 252 -10.34 -3.61 10.10
C LEU A 252 -10.08 -4.29 11.45
N ALA A 253 -10.06 -3.55 12.55
CA ALA A 253 -10.02 -4.12 13.90
C ALA A 253 -10.97 -3.40 14.82
N ASN A 254 -11.66 -4.13 15.68
CA ASN A 254 -12.56 -3.55 16.68
C ASN A 254 -12.53 -4.37 17.97
N HIS A 255 -12.11 -3.76 19.08
CA HIS A 255 -12.13 -4.39 20.39
C HIS A 255 -13.38 -4.01 21.18
N THR A 256 -14.43 -4.83 21.08
CA THR A 256 -15.75 -4.58 21.67
C THR A 256 -15.85 -5.09 23.11
N GLY A 257 -15.06 -4.57 24.06
CA GLY A 257 -15.16 -4.93 25.48
C GLY A 257 -14.72 -6.36 25.82
N SER A 258 -15.42 -7.36 25.30
CA SER A 258 -15.18 -8.79 25.52
C SER A 258 -14.23 -9.44 24.52
N SER A 259 -14.03 -8.86 23.33
CA SER A 259 -13.22 -9.49 22.27
C SER A 259 -12.68 -8.51 21.26
N LEU A 260 -11.48 -8.79 20.75
CA LEU A 260 -10.91 -8.17 19.54
C LEU A 260 -11.41 -8.92 18.31
N VAL A 261 -12.11 -8.22 17.41
CA VAL A 261 -12.59 -8.75 16.13
C VAL A 261 -11.71 -8.20 15.01
N MET A 262 -11.09 -9.10 14.25
CA MET A 262 -10.29 -8.79 13.07
C MET A 262 -10.57 -9.81 11.96
N PRO A 263 -10.64 -9.39 10.69
CA PRO A 263 -10.81 -10.29 9.57
C PRO A 263 -9.50 -11.05 9.30
N THR A 264 -9.64 -12.34 9.06
CA THR A 264 -8.57 -13.16 8.46
C THR A 264 -8.89 -13.51 7.01
N GLY A 265 -10.11 -13.25 6.54
CA GLY A 265 -10.53 -13.42 5.15
C GLY A 265 -10.89 -12.10 4.49
N TRP A 266 -11.11 -12.15 3.18
CA TRP A 266 -11.54 -11.00 2.39
C TRP A 266 -12.91 -10.49 2.83
N ILE A 267 -12.98 -9.18 3.10
CA ILE A 267 -14.21 -8.46 3.40
C ILE A 267 -14.74 -7.82 2.11
N ASP A 268 -16.05 -7.86 1.92
CA ASP A 268 -16.74 -7.19 0.83
C ASP A 268 -17.09 -5.74 1.17
N VAL A 269 -16.60 -4.80 0.37
CA VAL A 269 -17.01 -3.39 0.40
C VAL A 269 -17.87 -3.16 -0.84
N THR A 270 -19.19 -3.21 -0.65
CA THR A 270 -20.19 -3.22 -1.73
C THR A 270 -20.46 -1.84 -2.31
N ALA A 271 -20.98 -1.78 -3.54
CA ALA A 271 -21.49 -0.54 -4.18
C ALA A 271 -22.35 0.34 -3.26
N ILE A 272 -23.26 -0.25 -2.46
CA ILE A 272 -24.15 0.51 -1.57
C ILE A 272 -23.36 1.33 -0.55
N LYS A 273 -22.27 0.77 0.00
CA LYS A 273 -21.40 1.47 0.94
C LYS A 273 -20.56 2.54 0.26
N LEU A 274 -20.24 2.36 -1.02
CA LEU A 274 -19.35 3.23 -1.80
C LEU A 274 -20.08 4.31 -2.59
N ALA A 275 -21.41 4.27 -2.65
CA ALA A 275 -22.20 5.21 -3.45
C ALA A 275 -21.94 6.68 -3.09
N ASN A 276 -21.64 6.99 -1.83
CA ASN A 276 -21.36 8.35 -1.37
C ASN A 276 -19.98 8.88 -1.79
N LEU A 277 -19.12 8.06 -2.41
CA LEU A 277 -17.90 8.55 -3.06
C LEU A 277 -18.20 9.36 -4.33
N GLY A 278 -19.40 9.19 -4.90
CA GLY A 278 -19.81 9.85 -6.13
C GLY A 278 -19.11 9.28 -7.37
N GLU A 279 -19.02 10.14 -8.38
CA GLU A 279 -18.36 9.89 -9.65
C GLU A 279 -16.88 10.26 -9.54
N VAL A 280 -15.98 9.32 -9.82
CA VAL A 280 -14.57 9.48 -9.46
C VAL A 280 -13.61 9.28 -10.63
N LYS A 281 -12.48 10.00 -10.60
CA LYS A 281 -11.26 9.75 -11.38
C LYS A 281 -10.20 9.00 -10.58
N TYR A 282 -10.17 9.22 -9.27
CA TYR A 282 -9.23 8.58 -8.37
C TYR A 282 -9.94 8.08 -7.10
N LEU A 283 -9.33 7.07 -6.49
CA LEU A 283 -9.56 6.70 -5.10
C LEU A 283 -8.32 7.03 -4.28
N ILE A 284 -8.50 7.49 -3.06
CA ILE A 284 -7.44 7.68 -2.07
C ILE A 284 -7.72 6.76 -0.89
N PHE A 285 -6.67 6.16 -0.33
CA PHE A 285 -6.77 5.27 0.82
C PHE A 285 -5.90 5.82 1.95
N GLN A 286 -6.50 6.02 3.12
CA GLN A 286 -5.80 6.35 4.35
C GLN A 286 -6.28 5.42 5.47
N MET A 287 -5.65 5.48 6.64
CA MET A 287 -6.02 4.64 7.77
C MET A 287 -6.15 5.47 9.05
N ALA A 288 -6.91 4.97 10.01
CA ALA A 288 -7.02 5.56 11.34
C ALA A 288 -6.92 4.46 12.40
N SER A 289 -6.22 4.75 13.50
CA SER A 289 -6.07 3.85 14.64
C SER A 289 -6.21 4.64 15.92
N THR A 290 -6.88 4.05 16.93
CA THR A 290 -6.85 4.60 18.29
C THR A 290 -5.48 4.51 18.92
N ASP A 291 -4.64 3.59 18.45
CA ASP A 291 -3.22 3.58 18.77
C ASP A 291 -2.46 4.54 17.85
N SER A 292 -2.44 5.81 18.25
CA SER A 292 -1.81 6.89 17.52
C SER A 292 -1.16 7.90 18.45
N ASP A 293 -0.09 8.50 17.96
CA ASP A 293 0.52 9.70 18.54
C ASP A 293 -0.01 10.97 17.83
N PRO A 294 -0.38 12.02 18.57
CA PRO A 294 -0.88 13.26 17.97
C PRO A 294 0.10 13.92 16.97
N THR A 295 1.40 13.76 17.21
CA THR A 295 2.49 14.33 16.41
C THR A 295 2.87 13.41 15.27
N TYR A 296 3.11 12.13 15.57
CA TYR A 296 3.73 11.19 14.62
C TYR A 296 2.75 10.35 13.82
N GLY A 297 1.45 10.37 14.16
CA GLY A 297 0.43 9.60 13.44
C GLY A 297 0.16 8.24 14.07
N ILE A 298 -0.44 7.33 13.30
CA ILE A 298 -0.80 5.99 13.81
C ILE A 298 0.47 5.17 14.13
N ASN A 299 0.48 4.50 15.28
CA ASN A 299 1.55 3.55 15.65
C ASN A 299 1.31 2.18 15.02
N THR A 300 0.03 1.82 14.84
CA THR A 300 -0.35 0.61 14.11
C THR A 300 0.16 0.68 12.67
N ALA A 301 0.83 -0.38 12.21
CA ALA A 301 1.41 -0.43 10.86
C ALA A 301 0.35 -0.13 9.78
N ALA A 302 0.64 0.84 8.91
CA ALA A 302 -0.30 1.41 7.95
C ALA A 302 -0.44 0.57 6.67
N TYR A 303 -0.65 -0.75 6.83
CA TYR A 303 -0.77 -1.70 5.72
C TYR A 303 -2.18 -2.27 5.59
N PHE A 304 -2.63 -2.48 4.35
CA PHE A 304 -3.82 -3.27 4.06
C PHE A 304 -3.67 -4.03 2.74
N CYS A 305 -4.62 -4.91 2.45
CA CYS A 305 -4.66 -5.64 1.18
C CYS A 305 -5.96 -5.37 0.43
N LEU A 306 -5.89 -5.38 -0.90
CA LEU A 306 -7.01 -5.11 -1.80
C LEU A 306 -7.07 -6.15 -2.93
N ASP A 307 -8.28 -6.51 -3.36
CA ASP A 307 -8.51 -7.30 -4.58
C ASP A 307 -9.87 -6.94 -5.21
N LYS A 308 -10.07 -7.31 -6.48
CA LYS A 308 -11.33 -7.19 -7.23
C LYS A 308 -12.00 -5.81 -7.16
N LEU A 309 -11.20 -4.73 -7.21
CA LEU A 309 -11.75 -3.38 -7.41
C LEU A 309 -12.56 -3.36 -8.71
N SER A 310 -13.84 -3.02 -8.61
CA SER A 310 -14.78 -2.99 -9.71
C SER A 310 -15.35 -1.59 -9.86
N VAL A 311 -15.35 -1.08 -11.09
CA VAL A 311 -15.78 0.27 -11.44
C VAL A 311 -16.60 0.24 -12.72
N LYS A 312 -17.60 1.11 -12.83
CA LYS A 312 -18.41 1.28 -14.03
C LYS A 312 -18.15 2.64 -14.64
N ARG A 313 -17.77 2.69 -15.91
CA ARG A 313 -17.61 3.95 -16.64
C ARG A 313 -18.96 4.63 -16.84
N ILE A 314 -19.02 5.95 -16.69
CA ILE A 314 -20.28 6.72 -16.81
C ILE A 314 -20.26 7.83 -17.88
N ASP A 315 -19.09 8.31 -18.32
CA ASP A 315 -18.93 9.32 -19.38
C ASP A 315 -17.69 9.08 -20.27
#